data_AF-R5IWB9-F1
#
_entry.id   AF-R5IWB9-F1
#
_cell.length_a   1.000
_cell.length_b   1.000
_cell.length_c   1.000
_cell.angle_alpha   90.00
_cell.angle_beta   90.00
_cell.angle_gamma   90.00
#
_symmetry.space_group_name_H-M   'P 1'
#
loop_
_entity.id
_entity.type
_entity.pdbx_description
1 polymer ?
#
loop_
_entity_poly.entity_id
_entity_poly.type
_entity_poly.pdbx_seq_one_letter_code
_entity_poly.pdbx_strand_id
1 'polypeptide(L)'
;MIKVVKVKDQTALDKFYQKLFFYKRIWFKKTNFILDSNFEELKPIVKALNIKNRKQRITYIYDTACQQIDDHYQNKNICGFKNNKCYVQQKLKNGTINGCCRMCMYQSLKGCTTKNLTCKIFTCSEVEKRCQVIKFDDLKILNLLSYRNKMILKSDYFSKREDVINDLYYGSFLLGLLESSSE
;
A
#
# COMPACT_ATOMS: atom_id res chain seq x y z
N MET A 1 7.04 -9.17 -26.23
CA MET A 1 5.89 -8.37 -26.73
C MET A 1 5.92 -7.00 -26.07
N ILE A 2 5.78 -5.91 -26.83
CA ILE A 2 5.71 -4.56 -26.29
C ILE A 2 4.25 -4.10 -26.30
N LYS A 3 3.82 -3.42 -25.22
CA LYS A 3 2.48 -2.84 -25.11
C LYS A 3 2.57 -1.39 -24.67
N VAL A 4 2.13 -0.47 -25.52
CA VAL A 4 2.07 0.95 -25.19
C VAL A 4 0.78 1.24 -24.43
N VAL A 5 0.90 1.85 -23.26
CA VAL A 5 -0.19 2.33 -22.41
C VAL A 5 -0.36 3.81 -22.69
N LYS A 6 -1.35 4.14 -23.53
CA LYS A 6 -1.71 5.52 -23.87
C LYS A 6 -2.84 5.98 -22.96
N VAL A 7 -2.58 6.98 -22.12
CA VAL A 7 -3.58 7.56 -21.21
C VAL A 7 -3.49 9.07 -21.31
N LYS A 8 -4.48 9.69 -21.98
CA LYS A 8 -4.49 11.13 -22.29
C LYS A 8 -5.48 11.95 -21.45
N ASP A 9 -6.48 11.29 -20.88
CA ASP A 9 -7.57 11.93 -20.13
C ASP A 9 -8.02 11.01 -18.96
N GLN A 10 -8.91 11.54 -18.11
CA GLN A 10 -9.43 10.83 -16.95
C GLN A 10 -10.22 9.57 -17.33
N THR A 11 -10.98 9.61 -18.42
CA THR A 11 -11.75 8.44 -18.89
C THR A 11 -10.82 7.30 -19.32
N ALA A 12 -9.71 7.62 -19.99
CA ALA A 12 -8.66 6.67 -20.35
C ALA A 12 -7.94 6.13 -19.11
N LEU A 13 -7.75 6.96 -18.09
CA LEU A 13 -7.15 6.58 -16.82
C LEU A 13 -8.03 5.56 -16.08
N ASP A 14 -9.33 5.82 -15.96
CA ASP A 14 -10.27 4.88 -15.32
C ASP A 14 -10.33 3.54 -16.06
N LYS A 15 -10.36 3.58 -17.40
CA LYS A 15 -10.28 2.38 -18.25
C LYS A 15 -8.96 1.64 -18.05
N PHE A 16 -7.85 2.34 -17.85
CA PHE A 16 -6.57 1.70 -17.55
C PHE A 16 -6.61 0.97 -16.20
N TYR A 17 -7.16 1.61 -15.15
CA TYR A 17 -7.31 0.97 -13.84
C TYR A 17 -8.17 -0.29 -13.88
N GLN A 18 -9.28 -0.28 -14.62
CA GLN A 18 -10.11 -1.48 -14.83
C GLN A 18 -9.32 -2.59 -15.55
N LYS A 19 -8.43 -2.24 -16.49
CA LYS A 19 -7.60 -3.21 -17.23
C LYS A 19 -6.48 -3.84 -16.42
N LEU A 20 -6.07 -3.26 -15.29
CA LEU A 20 -4.99 -3.79 -14.44
C LEU A 20 -5.25 -5.23 -14.00
N PHE A 21 -6.52 -5.62 -13.82
CA PHE A 21 -6.89 -7.00 -13.51
C PHE A 21 -6.41 -7.97 -14.59
N PHE A 22 -6.55 -7.61 -15.87
CA PHE A 22 -6.12 -8.44 -16.99
C PHE A 22 -4.60 -8.46 -17.16
N TYR A 23 -3.92 -7.34 -16.90
CA TYR A 23 -2.47 -7.23 -17.08
C TYR A 23 -1.64 -8.05 -16.09
N LYS A 24 -2.27 -8.60 -15.05
CA LYS A 24 -1.64 -9.56 -14.13
C LYS A 24 -1.62 -11.00 -14.64
N ARG A 25 -2.46 -11.33 -15.63
CA ARG A 25 -2.61 -12.72 -16.11
C ARG A 25 -1.31 -13.23 -16.71
N ILE A 26 -1.15 -14.55 -16.71
CA ILE A 26 0.06 -15.24 -17.19
C ILE A 26 0.43 -14.85 -18.64
N TRP A 27 -0.55 -14.43 -19.43
CA TRP A 27 -0.40 -14.00 -20.83
C TRP A 27 0.43 -12.71 -20.96
N PHE A 28 0.44 -11.87 -19.93
CA PHE A 28 1.21 -10.61 -19.93
C PHE A 28 2.58 -10.73 -19.24
N LYS A 29 2.98 -11.93 -18.79
CA LYS A 29 4.25 -12.15 -18.07
C LYS A 29 5.47 -11.70 -18.88
N LYS A 30 5.47 -11.94 -20.20
CA LYS A 30 6.55 -11.56 -21.14
C LYS A 30 6.32 -10.20 -21.84
N THR A 31 5.34 -9.41 -21.37
CA THR A 31 5.01 -8.11 -21.97
C THR A 31 5.80 -6.99 -21.32
N ASN A 32 6.40 -6.12 -22.13
CA ASN A 32 7.02 -4.89 -21.66
C ASN A 32 6.05 -3.73 -21.92
N PHE A 33 5.64 -3.05 -20.86
CA PHE A 33 4.71 -1.94 -20.89
C PHE A 33 5.49 -0.62 -21.01
N ILE A 34 5.11 0.23 -21.96
CA ILE A 34 5.68 1.57 -22.14
C ILE A 34 4.57 2.58 -21.86
N LEU A 35 4.85 3.58 -21.02
CA LEU A 35 3.88 4.61 -20.66
C LEU A 35 3.99 5.79 -21.63
N ASP A 36 2.85 6.18 -22.22
CA ASP A 36 2.66 7.39 -23.02
C ASP A 36 1.51 8.17 -22.38
N SER A 37 1.85 8.98 -21.37
CA SER A 37 0.90 9.66 -20.52
C SER A 37 1.54 10.79 -19.71
N ASN A 38 0.74 11.83 -19.41
CA ASN A 38 1.11 12.90 -18.49
C ASN A 38 0.75 12.60 -17.02
N PHE A 39 0.08 11.46 -16.74
CA PHE A 39 -0.31 11.09 -15.39
C PHE A 39 0.87 10.43 -14.64
N GLU A 40 1.58 11.23 -13.84
CA GLU A 40 2.75 10.80 -13.05
C GLU A 40 2.46 9.60 -12.13
N GLU A 41 1.24 9.51 -11.59
CA GLU A 41 0.79 8.38 -10.76
C GLU A 41 0.84 7.02 -11.45
N LEU A 42 0.87 6.99 -12.79
CA LEU A 42 0.96 5.75 -13.56
C LEU A 42 2.38 5.19 -13.67
N LYS A 43 3.42 6.02 -13.50
CA LYS A 43 4.82 5.60 -13.57
C LYS A 43 5.13 4.41 -12.65
N PRO A 44 4.80 4.46 -11.34
CA PRO A 44 5.06 3.32 -10.46
C PRO A 44 4.25 2.07 -10.85
N ILE A 45 3.03 2.23 -11.37
CA ILE A 45 2.18 1.11 -11.78
C ILE A 45 2.78 0.40 -13.00
N VAL A 46 3.20 1.16 -14.02
CA VAL A 46 3.87 0.59 -15.21
C VAL A 46 5.21 -0.04 -14.85
N LYS A 47 5.99 0.60 -13.97
CA LYS A 47 7.24 0.01 -13.45
C LYS A 47 6.96 -1.34 -12.78
N ALA A 48 5.96 -1.42 -11.90
CA ALA A 48 5.58 -2.67 -11.25
C ALA A 48 5.15 -3.76 -12.25
N LEU A 49 4.38 -3.42 -13.30
CA LEU A 49 4.00 -4.36 -14.37
C LEU A 49 5.21 -4.94 -15.12
N ASN A 50 6.30 -4.16 -15.22
CA ASN A 50 7.53 -4.58 -15.88
C ASN A 50 8.45 -5.44 -14.99
N ILE A 51 8.26 -5.47 -13.66
CA ILE A 51 9.03 -6.34 -12.77
C ILE A 51 8.57 -7.80 -12.92
N LYS A 52 9.46 -8.65 -13.42
CA LYS A 52 9.15 -10.05 -13.77
C LYS A 52 9.21 -10.99 -12.58
N ASN A 53 10.20 -10.82 -11.71
CA ASN A 53 10.30 -11.59 -10.48
C ASN A 53 9.14 -11.22 -9.55
N ARG A 54 8.38 -12.23 -9.12
CA ARG A 54 7.17 -12.04 -8.32
C ARG A 54 7.45 -11.38 -6.97
N LYS A 55 8.45 -11.87 -6.23
CA LYS A 55 8.79 -11.35 -4.90
C LYS A 55 9.27 -9.90 -5.01
N GLN A 56 10.13 -9.59 -5.97
CA GLN A 56 10.56 -8.21 -6.24
C GLN A 56 9.39 -7.30 -6.61
N ARG A 57 8.43 -7.78 -7.41
CA ARG A 57 7.24 -7.00 -7.78
C ARG A 57 6.35 -6.71 -6.58
N ILE A 58 6.06 -7.71 -5.75
CA ILE A 58 5.28 -7.55 -4.51
C ILE A 58 5.98 -6.54 -3.58
N THR A 59 7.29 -6.71 -3.39
CA THR A 59 8.12 -5.81 -2.59
C THR A 59 8.03 -4.37 -3.07
N TYR A 60 8.19 -4.15 -4.38
CA TYR A 60 8.11 -2.84 -4.98
C TYR A 60 6.72 -2.20 -4.83
N ILE A 61 5.64 -2.97 -5.05
CA ILE A 61 4.26 -2.50 -4.86
C ILE A 61 4.04 -2.06 -3.42
N TYR A 62 4.44 -2.89 -2.47
CA TYR A 62 4.28 -2.64 -1.03
C TYR A 62 5.05 -1.39 -0.58
N ASP A 63 6.33 -1.30 -0.94
CA ASP A 63 7.17 -0.17 -0.55
C ASP A 63 6.70 1.16 -1.13
N THR A 64 6.23 1.11 -2.38
CA THR A 64 5.71 2.29 -3.07
C THR A 64 4.40 2.74 -2.42
N ALA A 65 3.50 1.81 -2.08
CA ALA A 65 2.26 2.15 -1.37
C ALA A 65 2.54 2.80 0.00
N CYS A 66 3.50 2.26 0.76
CA CYS A 66 3.95 2.87 2.01
C CYS A 66 4.55 4.28 1.78
N GLN A 67 5.35 4.45 0.72
CA GLN A 67 5.94 5.75 0.39
C GLN A 67 4.87 6.78 0.02
N GLN A 68 3.85 6.39 -0.75
CA GLN A 68 2.72 7.27 -1.10
C GLN A 68 2.00 7.80 0.15
N ILE A 69 1.87 6.97 1.19
CA ILE A 69 1.29 7.40 2.48
C ILE A 69 2.24 8.37 3.20
N ASP A 70 3.53 8.05 3.26
CA ASP A 70 4.53 8.88 3.92
C ASP A 70 4.63 10.26 3.25
N ASP A 71 4.67 10.31 1.92
CA ASP A 71 4.69 11.55 1.14
C ASP A 71 3.41 12.37 1.36
N HIS A 72 2.25 11.70 1.41
CA HIS A 72 0.97 12.39 1.63
C HIS A 72 0.90 13.05 3.01
N TYR A 73 1.43 12.41 4.06
CA TYR A 73 1.43 12.96 5.42
C TYR A 73 2.71 13.72 5.78
N GLN A 74 3.66 13.85 4.85
CA GLN A 74 4.91 14.55 5.09
C GLN A 74 4.62 15.97 5.55
N ASN A 75 5.27 16.37 6.66
CA ASN A 75 5.11 17.68 7.30
C ASN A 75 3.68 18.00 7.79
N LYS A 76 2.77 17.02 7.83
CA LYS A 76 1.42 17.18 8.37
C LYS A 76 1.32 16.63 9.79
N ASN A 77 0.98 17.49 10.75
CA ASN A 77 0.68 17.08 12.12
C ASN A 77 -0.77 16.59 12.26
N ILE A 78 -1.13 15.51 11.55
CA ILE A 78 -2.52 15.02 11.49
C ILE A 78 -3.08 14.62 12.87
N CYS A 79 -2.22 14.05 13.71
CA CYS A 79 -2.55 13.64 15.08
C CYS A 79 -2.61 14.84 16.06
N GLY A 80 -2.26 16.05 15.61
CA GLY A 80 -2.29 17.27 16.41
C GLY A 80 -1.37 17.21 17.63
N PHE A 81 -0.21 16.56 17.51
CA PHE A 81 0.74 16.45 18.61
C PHE A 81 1.18 17.83 19.10
N LYS A 82 1.06 18.04 20.42
CA LYS A 82 1.59 19.20 21.15
C LYS A 82 2.06 18.71 22.51
N ASN A 83 3.27 19.11 22.93
CA ASN A 83 3.88 18.68 24.20
C ASN A 83 3.83 17.15 24.39
N ASN A 84 4.23 16.39 23.35
CA ASN A 84 4.23 14.93 23.34
C ASN A 84 2.87 14.26 23.54
N LYS A 85 1.75 14.99 23.39
CA LYS A 85 0.39 14.47 23.48
C LYS A 85 -0.35 14.68 22.17
N CYS A 86 -0.98 13.65 21.63
CA CYS A 86 -1.91 13.81 20.51
C CYS A 86 -3.16 14.57 20.95
N TYR A 87 -3.98 15.02 19.99
CA TYR A 87 -5.18 15.83 20.29
C TYR A 87 -6.13 15.16 21.29
N VAL A 88 -6.31 13.83 21.20
CA VAL A 88 -7.13 13.06 22.16
C VAL A 88 -6.50 13.08 23.56
N GLN A 89 -5.20 12.83 23.67
CA GLN A 89 -4.48 12.82 24.95
C GLN A 89 -4.48 14.19 25.64
N GLN A 90 -4.44 15.28 24.86
CA GLN A 90 -4.58 16.64 25.40
C GLN A 90 -5.93 16.84 26.11
N LYS A 91 -7.00 16.18 25.64
CA LYS A 91 -8.34 16.27 26.23
C LYS A 91 -8.58 15.33 27.40
N LEU A 92 -7.92 14.17 27.43
CA LEU A 92 -8.19 13.11 28.43
C LEU A 92 -7.66 13.41 29.85
N LYS A 93 -6.98 14.53 30.08
CA LYS A 93 -6.39 14.92 31.40
C LYS A 93 -5.66 13.75 32.11
N ASN A 94 -5.06 12.84 31.36
CA ASN A 94 -4.33 11.71 31.90
C ASN A 94 -2.81 11.88 31.70
N GLY A 95 -2.01 11.07 32.38
CA GLY A 95 -0.55 11.08 32.31
C GLY A 95 0.04 10.50 31.01
N THR A 96 -0.79 10.11 30.04
CA THR A 96 -0.28 9.45 28.81
C THR A 96 0.42 10.46 27.91
N ILE A 97 1.64 10.10 27.47
CA ILE A 97 2.51 10.89 26.59
C ILE A 97 3.18 9.95 25.56
N ASN A 98 3.69 10.49 24.47
CA ASN A 98 4.53 9.80 23.47
C ASN A 98 3.87 8.58 22.78
N GLY A 99 2.55 8.58 22.53
CA GLY A 99 1.90 7.40 21.96
C GLY A 99 0.66 7.67 21.12
N CYS A 100 0.42 6.77 20.16
CA CYS A 100 -0.94 6.48 19.67
C CYS A 100 -1.73 5.77 20.79
N CYS A 101 -3.05 5.69 20.70
CA CYS A 101 -3.90 5.04 21.71
C CYS A 101 -3.62 3.52 21.91
N ARG A 102 -2.64 2.94 21.21
CA ARG A 102 -2.27 1.51 21.27
C ARG A 102 -0.75 1.37 21.46
N MET A 103 -0.33 0.57 22.43
CA MET A 103 1.08 0.16 22.58
C MET A 103 1.46 -0.79 21.43
N CYS A 104 2.61 -0.57 20.83
CA CYS A 104 3.14 -1.39 19.74
C CYS A 104 4.58 -1.82 20.08
N MET A 105 4.88 -3.11 19.94
CA MET A 105 6.23 -3.66 20.18
C MET A 105 7.30 -3.12 19.21
N TYR A 106 6.89 -2.56 18.08
CA TYR A 106 7.77 -1.91 17.09
C TYR A 106 7.88 -0.41 17.27
N GLN A 107 7.33 0.16 18.34
CA GLN A 107 7.51 1.58 18.65
C GLN A 107 8.89 1.80 19.32
N SER A 108 9.64 2.75 18.80
CA SER A 108 10.88 3.25 19.42
C SER A 108 10.75 4.74 19.76
N LEU A 109 11.77 5.29 20.44
CA LEU A 109 11.87 6.73 20.71
C LEU A 109 11.87 7.57 19.42
N LYS A 110 12.28 6.99 18.28
CA LYS A 110 12.30 7.65 16.96
C LYS A 110 11.06 7.33 16.11
N GLY A 111 10.04 6.69 16.70
CA GLY A 111 8.84 6.25 16.00
C GLY A 111 8.86 4.76 15.66
N CYS A 112 8.01 4.36 14.70
CA CYS A 112 7.87 2.96 14.31
C CYS A 112 9.14 2.43 13.63
N THR A 113 9.64 1.27 14.07
CA THR A 113 10.84 0.63 13.52
C THR A 113 10.55 -0.26 12.30
N THR A 114 9.27 -0.50 12.00
CA THR A 114 8.82 -1.28 10.85
C THR A 114 8.04 -0.44 9.85
N LYS A 115 8.27 -0.71 8.57
CA LYS A 115 7.50 -0.15 7.45
C LYS A 115 6.28 -1.02 7.20
N ASN A 116 5.30 -0.98 8.11
CA ASN A 116 4.05 -1.73 7.97
C ASN A 116 2.96 -0.89 7.29
N LEU A 117 2.48 -1.35 6.12
CA LEU A 117 1.46 -0.64 5.31
C LEU A 117 0.14 -0.45 6.07
N THR A 118 -0.38 -1.51 6.69
CA THR A 118 -1.66 -1.49 7.40
C THR A 118 -1.62 -0.50 8.56
N CYS A 119 -0.53 -0.52 9.33
CA CYS A 119 -0.31 0.43 10.43
C CYS A 119 -0.19 1.87 9.94
N LYS A 120 0.38 2.11 8.74
CA LYS A 120 0.48 3.46 8.14
C LYS A 120 -0.86 4.00 7.65
N ILE A 121 -1.73 3.14 7.13
CA ILE A 121 -3.09 3.51 6.70
C ILE A 121 -3.99 3.77 7.91
N PHE A 122 -3.73 3.12 9.04
CA PHE A 122 -4.57 3.24 10.22
C PHE A 122 -4.54 4.67 10.81
N THR A 123 -5.72 5.28 10.85
CA THR A 123 -5.98 6.56 11.53
C THR A 123 -7.02 6.37 12.63
N CYS A 124 -6.94 7.15 13.70
CA CYS A 124 -8.00 7.14 14.72
C CYS A 124 -9.19 8.02 14.26
N SER A 125 -10.38 7.74 14.81
CA SER A 125 -11.61 8.46 14.47
C SER A 125 -11.53 9.98 14.66
N GLU A 126 -10.69 10.45 15.58
CA GLU A 126 -10.46 11.88 15.76
C GLU A 126 -9.71 12.52 14.59
N VAL A 127 -8.74 11.81 14.00
CA VAL A 127 -8.04 12.27 12.80
C VAL A 127 -9.00 12.30 11.61
N GLU A 128 -9.82 11.26 11.45
CA GLU A 128 -10.81 11.15 10.36
C GLU A 128 -11.84 12.28 10.37
N LYS A 129 -12.20 12.81 11.55
CA LYS A 129 -13.12 13.96 11.69
C LYS A 129 -12.51 15.29 11.27
N ARG A 130 -11.19 15.41 11.37
CA ARG A 130 -10.46 16.68 11.23
C ARG A 130 -9.67 16.80 9.95
N CYS A 131 -9.36 15.68 9.31
CA CYS A 131 -8.43 15.60 8.20
C CYS A 131 -8.97 14.67 7.12
N GLN A 132 -8.70 15.01 5.86
CA GLN A 132 -8.85 14.06 4.78
C GLN A 132 -7.77 12.98 4.94
N VAL A 133 -8.20 11.73 5.08
CA VAL A 133 -7.31 10.58 5.27
C VAL A 133 -7.22 9.74 4.00
N ILE A 134 -6.04 9.18 3.73
CA ILE A 134 -5.86 8.14 2.72
C ILE A 134 -6.55 6.86 3.18
N LYS A 135 -7.36 6.30 2.29
CA LYS A 135 -7.96 4.97 2.41
C LYS A 135 -7.20 3.97 1.55
N PHE A 136 -7.39 2.68 1.85
CA PHE A 136 -6.77 1.60 1.11
C PHE A 136 -7.02 1.67 -0.41
N ASP A 137 -8.22 2.07 -0.83
CA ASP A 137 -8.62 2.12 -2.24
C ASP A 137 -8.10 3.37 -3.00
N ASP A 138 -7.53 4.34 -2.28
CA ASP A 138 -6.84 5.49 -2.87
C ASP A 138 -5.47 5.09 -3.43
N LEU A 139 -4.86 4.03 -2.86
CA LEU A 139 -3.56 3.50 -3.28
C LEU A 139 -3.70 2.62 -4.52
N LYS A 140 -3.85 3.24 -5.70
CA LYS A 140 -4.11 2.54 -6.97
C LYS A 140 -3.07 1.48 -7.34
N ILE A 141 -1.83 1.60 -6.86
CA ILE A 141 -0.79 0.57 -7.07
C ILE A 141 -1.15 -0.79 -6.43
N LEU A 142 -1.94 -0.79 -5.34
CA LEU A 142 -2.44 -2.02 -4.72
C LEU A 142 -3.40 -2.79 -5.63
N ASN A 143 -3.96 -2.14 -6.66
CA ASN A 143 -4.70 -2.82 -7.72
C ASN A 143 -3.83 -3.76 -8.54
N LEU A 144 -2.51 -3.84 -8.31
CA LEU A 144 -1.64 -4.86 -8.89
C LEU A 144 -1.59 -6.17 -8.06
N LEU A 145 -2.07 -6.17 -6.81
CA LEU A 145 -2.09 -7.35 -5.95
C LEU A 145 -3.34 -8.22 -6.18
N SER A 146 -3.26 -9.51 -5.83
CA SER A 146 -4.42 -10.40 -5.83
C SER A 146 -5.44 -9.98 -4.76
N TYR A 147 -6.68 -10.45 -4.87
CA TYR A 147 -7.70 -10.22 -3.84
C TYR A 147 -7.24 -10.73 -2.47
N ARG A 148 -6.67 -11.95 -2.41
CA ARG A 148 -6.13 -12.53 -1.18
C ARG A 148 -5.01 -11.68 -0.56
N ASN A 149 -4.09 -11.17 -1.37
CA ASN A 149 -3.04 -10.27 -0.89
C ASN A 149 -3.63 -8.98 -0.31
N LYS A 150 -4.66 -8.42 -0.95
CA LYS A 150 -5.37 -7.26 -0.40
C LYS A 150 -6.04 -7.59 0.94
N MET A 151 -6.58 -8.80 1.12
CA MET A 151 -7.16 -9.24 2.39
C MET A 151 -6.10 -9.36 3.49
N ILE A 152 -4.96 -9.99 3.20
CA ILE A 152 -3.80 -10.06 4.13
C ILE A 152 -3.41 -8.65 4.58
N LEU A 153 -3.23 -7.73 3.62
CA LEU A 153 -2.88 -6.33 3.90
C LEU A 153 -3.93 -5.56 4.70
N LYS A 154 -5.21 -5.96 4.70
CA LYS A 154 -6.23 -5.26 5.50
C LYS A 154 -6.23 -5.68 6.96
N SER A 155 -5.60 -6.81 7.29
CA SER A 155 -5.54 -7.38 8.64
C SER A 155 -4.13 -7.43 9.23
N ASP A 156 -3.09 -7.12 8.47
CA ASP A 156 -1.69 -7.27 8.88
C ASP A 156 -1.19 -6.07 9.69
N TYR A 157 -1.65 -5.96 10.93
CA TYR A 157 -1.15 -4.96 11.87
C TYR A 157 0.02 -5.54 12.67
N PHE A 158 0.94 -4.67 13.09
CA PHE A 158 2.01 -5.02 14.02
C PHE A 158 2.91 -6.17 13.50
N SER A 159 3.32 -6.08 12.24
CA SER A 159 4.23 -7.04 11.60
C SER A 159 5.47 -6.34 11.05
N LYS A 160 6.61 -7.05 10.98
CA LYS A 160 7.79 -6.54 10.28
C LYS A 160 7.54 -6.55 8.79
N ARG A 161 8.05 -5.54 8.07
CA ARG A 161 7.99 -5.45 6.60
C ARG A 161 8.26 -6.79 5.90
N GLU A 162 9.34 -7.48 6.28
CA GLU A 162 9.72 -8.74 5.62
C GLU A 162 8.71 -9.87 5.85
N ASP A 163 8.11 -9.93 7.03
CA ASP A 163 7.09 -10.93 7.35
C ASP A 163 5.87 -10.72 6.45
N VAL A 164 5.43 -9.46 6.30
CA VAL A 164 4.33 -9.11 5.39
C VAL A 164 4.65 -9.49 3.95
N ILE A 165 5.85 -9.15 3.46
CA ILE A 165 6.27 -9.48 2.10
C ILE A 165 6.28 -11.00 1.87
N ASN A 166 6.74 -11.77 2.86
CA ASN A 166 6.72 -13.22 2.80
C ASN A 166 5.29 -13.76 2.77
N ASP A 167 4.38 -13.25 3.61
CA ASP A 167 2.97 -13.66 3.63
C ASP A 167 2.27 -13.35 2.31
N LEU A 168 2.53 -12.18 1.71
CA LEU A 168 2.00 -11.84 0.39
C LEU A 168 2.55 -12.74 -0.73
N TYR A 169 3.79 -13.20 -0.58
CA TYR A 169 4.43 -14.11 -1.53
C TYR A 169 3.86 -15.53 -1.40
N TYR A 170 3.82 -16.10 -0.19
CA TYR A 170 3.34 -17.46 0.09
C TYR A 170 1.82 -17.58 0.00
N GLY A 171 1.09 -16.61 0.53
CA GLY A 171 -0.38 -16.52 0.42
C GLY A 171 -0.85 -16.47 -1.03
N SER A 172 -0.01 -16.03 -1.96
CA SER A 172 -0.27 -16.13 -3.39
C SER A 172 0.35 -17.37 -4.08
N PHE A 173 1.28 -18.10 -3.44
CA PHE A 173 1.95 -19.29 -3.99
C PHE A 173 1.07 -20.55 -3.91
N LEU A 174 0.28 -20.71 -2.84
CA LEU A 174 -0.63 -21.85 -2.66
C LEU A 174 -1.66 -22.02 -3.81
N LEU A 175 -1.97 -20.96 -4.57
CA LEU A 175 -2.80 -21.02 -5.78
C LEU A 175 -2.07 -21.65 -6.98
N GLY A 176 -0.76 -21.44 -7.11
CA GLY A 176 0.00 -22.01 -8.24
C GLY A 176 0.13 -23.53 -8.18
N LEU A 177 0.00 -24.11 -6.97
CA LEU A 177 -0.03 -25.56 -6.75
C LEU A 177 -1.43 -26.14 -6.93
N LEU A 178 -2.47 -25.42 -6.47
CA LEU A 178 -3.86 -25.86 -6.60
C LEU A 178 -4.39 -25.75 -8.04
N GLU A 179 -3.93 -24.77 -8.82
CA GLU A 179 -4.27 -24.64 -10.26
C GLU A 179 -3.49 -25.65 -11.13
N SER A 180 -2.36 -26.20 -10.66
CA SER A 180 -1.59 -27.25 -11.34
C SER A 180 -1.97 -28.67 -10.94
N SER A 181 -2.80 -28.84 -9.92
CA SER A 181 -3.31 -30.13 -9.45
C SER A 181 -4.75 -30.40 -9.91
N SER A 182 -5.30 -29.52 -10.75
CA SER A 182 -6.63 -29.63 -11.34
C SER A 182 -6.61 -29.82 -12.87
N GLU A 183 -5.49 -30.34 -13.40
CA GLU A 183 -5.38 -30.90 -14.76
C GLU A 183 -5.22 -32.42 -14.67
#